data_AF-A0A952TX72-F1
#
_entry.id   AF-A0A952TX72-F1
#
_cell.length_a   1.000
_cell.length_b   1.000
_cell.length_c   1.000
_cell.angle_alpha   90.00
_cell.angle_beta   90.00
_cell.angle_gamma   90.00
#
_symmetry.space_group_name_H-M   'P 1'
#
loop_
_entity.id
_entity.type
_entity.pdbx_description
1 polymer ?
#
loop_
_entity_poly.entity_id
_entity_poly.type
_entity_poly.pdbx_seq_one_letter_code
_entity_poly.pdbx_strand_id
1 'polypeptide(L)'
;MKKLFFFTFLIVLFLINSCTENVVNNISGFNRTLVIISDDTPETELIMGILGSVRNTYPDVEIKFFKNKNFDLFEAGYLLEVAANSFPENTCFAVIVDPGVSAKKTVYSFGKRKVLSPDNGISTKMRIAMPPQEMHYVDNMSIFGSQFNNYEEVPYQKFYRDAILHMLSDANISTFGSVCSEPVNLNIVQPSLQNGVIQGQILFTDNFGNCETNIKSDFINQLNRGDILEVSSDDIKFYAKYGLNYSSVDVNENVVFFNSKSRLEISVNFGNMSERYSLNAGNVVNIKKADLKVGILRFNSSELVNNIITGAKSELAAKGFIENKNIEYFEKNAEGDISKFPSLIGELLSAGIDIIIPVSTPASQAALQFVPENIPVVYTYVTSPEFAGLINKRSNVTGLSDATNFDDYLKFAKELLPNMKTAGRIFNPGEPNSAFSQNQFLALGNFYGINYINESINSVEQISEAYQRIESQNPDAILIAADNTLNLGFKSLAEMAAASKIPLIGDSEENSDDGALASISVDYGLLSKTTGKIVGSVILGMPADSKPIQRFPTSSITLNQITAGKIGFTFSSSIINSASKIIQ
;
A
#
# COMPACT_ATOMS: atom_id res chain seq x y z
N MET A 1 61.04 23.23 26.26
CA MET A 1 59.57 23.45 26.18
C MET A 1 59.09 24.91 26.24
N LYS A 2 59.96 25.95 26.30
CA LYS A 2 59.54 27.37 26.16
C LYS A 2 59.93 28.05 24.82
N LYS A 3 60.70 27.39 23.95
CA LYS A 3 61.06 27.91 22.60
C LYS A 3 60.14 27.43 21.48
N LEU A 4 59.36 26.37 21.68
CA LEU A 4 58.42 25.86 20.68
C LEU A 4 57.07 26.62 20.70
N PHE A 5 56.69 27.21 21.83
CA PHE A 5 55.45 27.98 21.98
C PHE A 5 55.53 29.40 21.36
N PHE A 6 56.73 30.00 21.33
CA PHE A 6 56.93 31.34 20.78
C PHE A 6 56.94 31.35 19.25
N PHE A 7 57.37 30.24 18.61
CA PHE A 7 57.38 30.10 17.16
C PHE A 7 55.98 29.86 16.59
N THR A 8 55.13 29.12 17.30
CA THR A 8 53.73 28.90 16.89
C THR A 8 52.88 30.16 17.03
N PHE A 9 53.14 31.00 18.04
CA PHE A 9 52.40 32.25 18.23
C PHE A 9 52.78 33.33 17.20
N LEU A 10 54.05 33.39 16.77
CA LEU A 10 54.49 34.34 15.74
C LEU A 10 53.96 33.98 14.34
N ILE A 11 53.86 32.68 14.02
CA ILE A 11 53.29 32.21 12.74
C ILE A 11 51.78 32.46 12.68
N VAL A 12 51.06 32.31 13.81
CA VAL A 12 49.63 32.64 13.89
C VAL A 12 49.40 34.16 13.79
N LEU A 13 50.26 35.00 14.39
CA LEU A 13 50.14 36.46 14.23
C LEU A 13 50.52 36.94 12.82
N PHE A 14 51.49 36.31 12.15
CA PHE A 14 51.82 36.61 10.74
C PHE A 14 50.72 36.16 9.78
N LEU A 15 50.06 35.02 10.03
CA LEU A 15 48.91 34.55 9.25
C LEU A 15 47.65 35.39 9.49
N ILE A 16 47.49 36.00 10.67
CA ILE A 16 46.36 36.89 10.98
C ILE A 16 46.61 38.30 10.41
N ASN A 17 47.85 38.79 10.36
CA ASN A 17 48.17 40.11 9.78
C ASN A 17 48.50 40.09 8.27
N SER A 18 48.81 38.94 7.65
CA SER A 18 48.94 38.83 6.19
C SER A 18 47.62 38.59 5.46
N CYS A 19 46.52 38.39 6.20
CA CYS A 19 45.18 38.18 5.66
C CYS A 19 44.24 39.39 5.84
N THR A 20 44.71 40.49 6.45
CA THR A 20 43.87 41.67 6.74
C THR A 20 44.26 42.92 5.96
N GLU A 21 45.34 42.91 5.18
CA GLU A 21 45.72 43.99 4.29
C GLU A 21 46.15 43.42 2.93
N ASN A 22 45.27 43.55 1.93
CA ASN A 22 45.40 43.19 0.49
C ASN A 22 44.55 42.02 -0.05
N VAL A 23 43.27 41.95 0.29
CA VAL A 23 42.20 41.62 -0.69
C VAL A 23 40.93 42.41 -0.32
N VAL A 24 41.02 43.73 -0.31
CA VAL A 24 39.85 44.60 -0.55
C VAL A 24 40.00 45.09 -1.99
N ASN A 25 39.78 44.17 -2.93
CA ASN A 25 39.60 44.50 -4.34
C ASN A 25 38.57 43.52 -4.92
N ASN A 26 37.36 44.05 -5.12
CA ASN A 26 36.30 43.55 -5.98
C ASN A 26 35.88 42.08 -5.82
N ILE A 27 35.06 41.81 -4.81
CA ILE A 27 33.88 40.97 -5.04
C ILE A 27 32.69 41.93 -5.07
N SER A 28 32.43 42.52 -6.22
CA SER A 28 31.09 43.01 -6.52
C SER A 28 30.18 41.79 -6.46
N GLY A 29 29.45 41.63 -5.35
CA GLY A 29 28.43 40.58 -5.23
C GLY A 29 27.50 40.68 -6.44
N PHE A 30 27.12 39.53 -7.01
CA PHE A 30 26.19 39.47 -8.13
C PHE A 30 24.99 40.37 -7.81
N ASN A 31 24.86 41.46 -8.54
CA ASN A 31 23.84 42.45 -8.24
C ASN A 31 22.49 41.99 -8.79
N ARG A 32 22.42 40.97 -9.65
CA ARG A 32 21.21 40.47 -10.32
C ARG A 32 21.22 38.94 -10.36
N THR A 33 20.04 38.33 -10.19
CA THR A 33 19.85 36.89 -10.27
C THR A 33 18.87 36.54 -11.39
N LEU A 34 19.20 35.54 -12.21
CA LEU A 34 18.28 34.88 -13.12
C LEU A 34 17.94 33.50 -12.56
N VAL A 35 16.66 33.25 -12.32
CA VAL A 35 16.15 31.92 -11.98
C VAL A 35 15.45 31.33 -13.20
N ILE A 36 15.91 30.17 -13.66
CA ILE A 36 15.27 29.41 -14.74
C ILE A 36 14.53 28.22 -14.12
N ILE A 37 13.24 28.09 -14.42
CA ILE A 37 12.43 26.92 -14.09
C ILE A 37 12.05 26.26 -15.42
N SER A 38 12.44 25.00 -15.62
CA SER A 38 12.16 24.31 -16.88
C SER A 38 11.96 22.82 -16.65
N ASP A 39 11.13 22.21 -17.49
CA ASP A 39 10.97 20.77 -17.57
C ASP A 39 12.05 20.09 -18.45
N ASP A 40 12.96 20.89 -19.00
CA ASP A 40 14.17 20.43 -19.67
C ASP A 40 15.36 20.27 -18.68
N THR A 41 16.54 19.88 -19.15
CA THR A 41 17.76 19.82 -18.31
C THR A 41 18.83 20.83 -18.74
N PRO A 42 19.77 21.22 -17.85
CA PRO A 42 20.83 22.17 -18.19
C PRO A 42 21.71 21.74 -19.37
N GLU A 43 21.76 20.45 -19.65
CA GLU A 43 22.58 19.82 -20.70
C GLU A 43 21.92 19.85 -22.08
N THR A 44 20.67 20.30 -22.21
CA THR A 44 20.02 20.36 -23.53
C THR A 44 20.45 21.58 -24.32
N GLU A 45 20.41 21.46 -25.65
CA GLU A 45 20.82 22.54 -26.55
C GLU A 45 20.06 23.85 -26.26
N LEU A 46 18.76 23.73 -25.97
CA LEU A 46 17.90 24.85 -25.58
C LEU A 46 18.48 25.61 -24.38
N ILE A 47 18.67 24.91 -23.25
CA ILE A 47 19.11 25.54 -22.00
C ILE A 47 20.57 25.97 -22.09
N MET A 48 21.47 25.16 -22.67
CA MET A 48 22.87 25.51 -22.88
C MET A 48 23.01 26.81 -23.69
N GLY A 49 22.23 26.97 -24.77
CA GLY A 49 22.25 28.17 -25.60
C GLY A 49 21.81 29.42 -24.84
N ILE A 50 20.78 29.31 -23.99
CA ILE A 50 20.31 30.40 -23.13
C ILE A 50 21.39 30.75 -22.09
N LEU A 51 21.88 29.75 -21.35
CA LEU A 51 22.88 29.93 -20.30
C LEU A 51 24.17 30.56 -20.83
N GLY A 52 24.66 30.07 -21.98
CA GLY A 52 25.84 30.62 -22.63
C GLY A 52 25.66 32.07 -23.05
N SER A 53 24.49 32.41 -23.59
CA SER A 53 24.18 33.78 -24.05
C SER A 53 24.08 34.77 -22.90
N VAL A 54 23.45 34.37 -21.77
CA VAL A 54 23.37 35.18 -20.56
C VAL A 54 24.77 35.41 -19.98
N ARG A 55 25.59 34.36 -19.85
CA ARG A 55 26.96 34.48 -19.30
C ARG A 55 27.86 35.37 -20.15
N ASN A 56 27.71 35.34 -21.48
CA ASN A 56 28.50 36.18 -22.38
C ASN A 56 28.06 37.65 -22.33
N THR A 57 26.75 37.91 -22.22
CA THR A 57 26.20 39.28 -22.27
C THR A 57 26.25 39.96 -20.90
N TYR A 58 25.95 39.20 -19.84
CA TYR A 58 25.82 39.67 -18.46
C TYR A 58 26.59 38.73 -17.51
N PRO A 59 27.94 38.80 -17.51
CA PRO A 59 28.78 37.94 -16.66
C PRO A 59 28.58 38.19 -15.15
N ASP A 60 27.94 39.30 -14.79
CA ASP A 60 27.59 39.73 -13.43
C ASP A 60 26.22 39.21 -12.94
N VAL A 61 25.51 38.39 -13.74
CA VAL A 61 24.24 37.78 -13.36
C VAL A 61 24.48 36.37 -12.80
N GLU A 62 24.02 36.13 -11.57
CA GLU A 62 23.99 34.78 -11.02
C GLU A 62 22.84 34.00 -11.65
N ILE A 63 23.12 32.80 -12.19
CA ILE A 63 22.09 31.94 -12.78
C ILE A 63 21.80 30.76 -11.85
N LYS A 64 20.53 30.55 -11.52
CA LYS A 64 20.01 29.35 -10.85
C LYS A 64 19.06 28.61 -11.79
N PHE A 65 19.14 27.29 -11.78
CA PHE A 65 18.27 26.41 -12.57
C PHE A 65 17.53 25.46 -11.65
N PHE A 66 16.22 25.34 -11.83
CA PHE A 66 15.36 24.39 -11.14
C PHE A 66 14.64 23.53 -12.19
N LYS A 67 14.82 22.22 -12.08
CA LYS A 67 14.13 21.25 -12.93
C LYS A 67 12.70 21.05 -12.44
N ASN A 68 11.76 21.09 -13.37
CA ASN A 68 10.36 20.74 -13.20
C ASN A 68 10.08 19.35 -13.76
N LYS A 69 9.00 18.69 -13.34
CA LYS A 69 8.52 17.49 -14.03
C LYS A 69 8.04 17.82 -15.45
N ASN A 70 8.26 16.87 -16.36
CA ASN A 70 7.87 17.00 -17.77
C ASN A 70 6.40 17.43 -17.90
N PHE A 71 6.18 18.58 -18.55
CA PHE A 71 4.87 19.13 -18.87
C PHE A 71 3.96 19.52 -17.69
N ASP A 72 4.44 19.48 -16.44
CA ASP A 72 3.61 19.74 -15.26
C ASP A 72 3.49 21.26 -14.97
N LEU A 73 2.36 21.85 -15.36
CA LEU A 73 2.08 23.27 -15.17
C LEU A 73 1.83 23.65 -13.70
N PHE A 74 1.25 22.75 -12.92
CA PHE A 74 0.90 23.03 -11.51
C PHE A 74 2.14 23.02 -10.63
N GLU A 75 3.07 22.09 -10.89
CA GLU A 75 4.38 22.06 -10.24
C GLU A 75 5.22 23.27 -10.66
N ALA A 76 5.25 23.62 -11.96
CA ALA A 76 5.99 24.78 -12.44
C ALA A 76 5.49 26.08 -11.79
N GLY A 77 4.16 26.24 -11.68
CA GLY A 77 3.55 27.37 -10.98
C GLY A 77 3.84 27.38 -9.48
N TYR A 78 3.93 26.22 -8.84
CA TYR A 78 4.34 26.10 -7.44
C TYR A 78 5.81 26.49 -7.24
N LEU A 79 6.72 25.96 -8.07
CA LEU A 79 8.15 26.30 -8.03
C LEU A 79 8.37 27.79 -8.27
N LEU A 80 7.65 28.40 -9.21
CA LEU A 80 7.71 29.85 -9.46
C LEU A 80 7.32 30.65 -8.22
N GLU A 81 6.21 30.31 -7.56
CA GLU A 81 5.78 30.96 -6.32
C GLU A 81 6.82 30.81 -5.19
N VAL A 82 7.34 29.60 -4.99
CA VAL A 82 8.38 29.33 -3.98
C VAL A 82 9.65 30.13 -4.28
N ALA A 83 10.11 30.14 -5.53
CA ALA A 83 11.29 30.86 -5.95
C ALA A 83 11.09 32.37 -5.79
N ALA A 84 9.95 32.92 -6.22
CA ALA A 84 9.63 34.34 -6.09
C ALA A 84 9.67 34.84 -4.64
N ASN A 85 9.20 34.02 -3.70
CA ASN A 85 9.20 34.33 -2.28
C ASN A 85 10.57 34.13 -1.60
N SER A 86 11.43 33.30 -2.17
CA SER A 86 12.72 32.92 -1.56
C SER A 86 13.91 33.74 -2.07
N PHE A 87 13.81 34.26 -3.30
CA PHE A 87 14.89 35.00 -3.96
C PHE A 87 14.77 36.52 -3.79
N PRO A 88 15.89 37.27 -3.88
CA PRO A 88 15.92 38.73 -3.72
C PRO A 88 14.98 39.48 -4.68
N GLU A 89 14.60 40.71 -4.31
CA GLU A 89 13.60 41.48 -5.06
C GLU A 89 13.97 41.85 -6.50
N ASN A 90 15.25 41.83 -6.89
CA ASN A 90 15.64 42.14 -8.27
C ASN A 90 15.86 40.88 -9.13
N THR A 91 15.38 39.74 -8.66
CA THR A 91 15.48 38.48 -9.40
C THR A 91 14.56 38.52 -10.63
N CYS A 92 15.10 38.10 -11.76
CA CYS A 92 14.34 37.79 -12.96
C CYS A 92 14.06 36.28 -13.01
N PHE A 93 12.82 35.90 -13.28
CA PHE A 93 12.40 34.50 -13.38
C PHE A 93 12.05 34.19 -14.83
N ALA A 94 12.59 33.12 -15.38
CA ALA A 94 12.22 32.60 -16.69
C ALA A 94 11.66 31.19 -16.53
N VAL A 95 10.37 31.02 -16.82
CA VAL A 95 9.72 29.71 -16.81
C VAL A 95 9.60 29.20 -18.24
N ILE A 96 10.16 28.01 -18.49
CA ILE A 96 10.23 27.38 -19.80
C ILE A 96 9.58 25.99 -19.67
N VAL A 97 8.26 26.01 -19.53
CA VAL A 97 7.38 24.82 -19.47
C VAL A 97 6.16 25.12 -20.33
N ASP A 98 6.19 24.70 -21.59
CA ASP A 98 5.18 25.04 -22.61
C ASP A 98 4.79 23.79 -23.42
N PRO A 99 3.96 22.89 -22.85
CA PRO A 99 3.53 21.67 -23.52
C PRO A 99 2.85 21.99 -24.87
N GLY A 100 3.37 21.41 -25.95
CA GLY A 100 2.86 21.67 -27.31
C GLY A 100 3.31 23.00 -27.93
N VAL A 101 4.11 23.81 -27.22
CA VAL A 101 4.79 25.03 -27.73
C VAL A 101 3.82 26.03 -28.37
N SER A 102 2.60 26.13 -27.85
CA SER A 102 1.51 26.88 -28.48
C SER A 102 1.09 28.12 -27.69
N ALA A 103 1.50 28.25 -26.42
CA ALA A 103 1.10 29.38 -25.61
C ALA A 103 1.74 30.68 -26.10
N LYS A 104 1.03 31.81 -25.97
CA LYS A 104 1.67 33.12 -26.01
C LYS A 104 2.64 33.23 -24.83
N LYS A 105 3.62 34.12 -24.92
CA LYS A 105 4.57 34.35 -23.82
C LYS A 105 4.31 35.72 -23.23
N THR A 106 4.37 35.80 -21.91
CA THR A 106 4.07 36.99 -21.14
C THR A 106 5.26 37.36 -20.26
N VAL A 107 5.44 38.65 -20.04
CA VAL A 107 6.31 39.18 -19.01
C VAL A 107 5.47 39.95 -18.00
N TYR A 108 5.71 39.67 -16.72
CA TYR A 108 5.06 40.31 -15.58
C TYR A 108 6.07 41.11 -14.77
N SER A 109 5.68 42.27 -14.24
CA SER A 109 6.45 43.01 -13.23
C SER A 109 5.80 42.92 -11.87
N PHE A 110 6.60 42.62 -10.85
CA PHE A 110 6.17 42.58 -9.45
C PHE A 110 7.15 43.42 -8.62
N GLY A 111 7.03 44.74 -8.73
CA GLY A 111 8.04 45.66 -8.23
C GLY A 111 9.33 45.54 -9.06
N LYS A 112 10.44 45.19 -8.41
CA LYS A 112 11.74 44.98 -9.08
C LYS A 112 11.87 43.58 -9.70
N ARG A 113 10.98 42.64 -9.38
CA ARG A 113 10.99 41.28 -9.94
C ARG A 113 10.35 41.31 -11.32
N LYS A 114 10.94 40.58 -12.26
CA LYS A 114 10.36 40.34 -13.60
C LYS A 114 10.18 38.84 -13.80
N VAL A 115 9.08 38.43 -14.43
CA VAL A 115 8.80 37.01 -14.73
C VAL A 115 8.45 36.87 -16.20
N LEU A 116 9.26 36.13 -16.95
CA LEU A 116 8.95 35.65 -18.29
C LEU A 116 8.34 34.24 -18.16
N SER A 117 7.13 34.03 -18.66
CA SER A 117 6.45 32.73 -18.63
C SER A 117 5.60 32.55 -19.88
N PRO A 118 5.38 31.32 -20.35
CA PRO A 118 4.25 31.03 -21.22
C PRO A 118 2.93 31.35 -20.50
N ASP A 119 1.95 31.83 -21.26
CA ASP A 119 0.60 32.17 -20.82
C ASP A 119 -0.31 30.93 -20.90
N ASN A 120 0.06 29.91 -20.13
CA ASN A 120 -0.67 28.65 -19.98
C ASN A 120 -1.16 28.46 -18.54
N GLY A 121 -1.15 29.54 -17.75
CA GLY A 121 -1.62 29.56 -16.38
C GLY A 121 -0.56 29.28 -15.30
N ILE A 122 0.70 28.98 -15.64
CA ILE A 122 1.78 28.82 -14.64
C ILE A 122 1.89 30.01 -13.68
N SER A 123 1.68 31.24 -14.18
CA SER A 123 1.77 32.47 -13.38
C SER A 123 0.62 32.65 -12.37
N THR A 124 -0.44 31.83 -12.42
CA THR A 124 -1.68 32.02 -11.65
C THR A 124 -1.43 32.15 -10.15
N LYS A 125 -0.71 31.19 -9.54
CA LYS A 125 -0.46 31.18 -8.08
C LYS A 125 0.27 32.45 -7.65
N MET A 126 1.34 32.80 -8.36
CA MET A 126 2.13 33.99 -8.08
C MET A 126 1.31 35.27 -8.25
N ARG A 127 0.51 35.40 -9.31
CA ARG A 127 -0.35 36.60 -9.54
C ARG A 127 -1.43 36.76 -8.48
N ILE A 128 -1.96 35.67 -7.92
CA ILE A 128 -2.92 35.72 -6.81
C ILE A 128 -2.22 36.16 -5.53
N ALA A 129 -1.05 35.57 -5.22
CA ALA A 129 -0.30 35.87 -4.01
C ALA A 129 0.31 37.28 -4.01
N MET A 130 0.73 37.75 -5.18
CA MET A 130 1.36 39.04 -5.41
C MET A 130 0.85 39.60 -6.74
N PRO A 131 -0.13 40.51 -6.76
CA PRO A 131 -0.65 41.08 -7.99
C PRO A 131 0.43 41.83 -8.80
N PRO A 132 0.54 41.60 -10.12
CA PRO A 132 1.52 42.29 -10.96
C PRO A 132 1.18 43.77 -11.16
N GLN A 133 2.21 44.60 -11.33
CA GLN A 133 2.07 46.02 -11.66
C GLN A 133 1.78 46.21 -13.15
N GLU A 134 2.50 45.48 -14.01
CA GLU A 134 2.33 45.48 -15.46
C GLU A 134 2.41 44.05 -16.00
N MET A 135 1.71 43.79 -17.11
CA MET A 135 1.67 42.51 -17.79
C MET A 135 1.67 42.76 -19.30
N HIS A 136 2.64 42.20 -20.01
CA HIS A 136 2.79 42.38 -21.46
C HIS A 136 3.00 41.04 -22.16
N TYR A 137 2.45 40.89 -23.36
CA TYR A 137 2.86 39.83 -24.27
C TYR A 137 4.24 40.13 -24.84
N VAL A 138 4.98 39.07 -25.18
CA VAL A 138 6.28 39.16 -25.85
C VAL A 138 6.05 39.06 -27.35
N ASP A 139 5.51 40.12 -27.93
CA ASP A 139 5.15 40.21 -29.36
C ASP A 139 5.83 41.38 -30.09
N ASN A 140 6.71 42.13 -29.41
CA ASN A 140 7.54 43.14 -30.05
C ASN A 140 8.70 42.53 -30.84
N MET A 141 8.58 42.50 -32.16
CA MET A 141 9.57 41.91 -33.07
C MET A 141 10.96 42.57 -33.04
N SER A 142 11.09 43.80 -32.53
CA SER A 142 12.41 44.43 -32.38
C SER A 142 13.35 43.66 -31.44
N ILE A 143 12.80 42.83 -30.55
CA ILE A 143 13.58 41.95 -29.66
C ILE A 143 14.26 40.81 -30.44
N PHE A 144 13.64 40.33 -31.52
CA PHE A 144 14.08 39.15 -32.27
C PHE A 144 14.88 39.49 -33.54
N GLY A 145 14.88 40.77 -33.95
CA GLY A 145 15.49 41.26 -35.19
C GLY A 145 14.53 41.23 -36.38
N SER A 146 14.96 41.81 -37.51
CA SER A 146 14.11 42.06 -38.69
C SER A 146 13.89 40.85 -39.61
N GLN A 147 14.26 39.65 -39.16
CA GLN A 147 14.30 38.44 -39.99
C GLN A 147 13.00 37.61 -39.94
N PHE A 148 12.06 37.94 -39.05
CA PHE A 148 10.79 37.24 -38.87
C PHE A 148 9.64 38.25 -38.94
N ASN A 149 8.48 37.82 -39.48
CA ASN A 149 7.33 38.71 -39.63
C ASN A 149 6.51 38.81 -38.33
N ASN A 150 6.51 37.74 -37.54
CA ASN A 150 5.80 37.65 -36.26
C ASN A 150 6.56 36.73 -35.29
N TYR A 151 6.14 36.73 -34.03
CA TYR A 151 6.84 36.03 -32.96
C TYR A 151 6.68 34.50 -33.02
N GLU A 152 5.67 33.99 -33.73
CA GLU A 152 5.40 32.55 -33.88
C GLU A 152 6.39 31.88 -34.86
N GLU A 153 6.99 32.65 -35.77
CA GLU A 153 8.05 32.20 -36.67
C GLU A 153 9.43 32.11 -35.99
N VAL A 154 9.59 32.69 -34.79
CA VAL A 154 10.87 32.73 -34.08
C VAL A 154 11.18 31.35 -33.50
N PRO A 155 12.35 30.74 -33.81
CA PRO A 155 12.74 29.47 -33.22
C PRO A 155 12.71 29.51 -31.69
N TYR A 156 12.15 28.48 -31.06
CA TYR A 156 11.86 28.43 -29.62
C TYR A 156 13.06 28.83 -28.73
N GLN A 157 14.26 28.32 -29.03
CA GLN A 157 15.48 28.69 -28.31
C GLN A 157 15.84 30.17 -28.48
N LYS A 158 15.75 30.70 -29.71
CA LYS A 158 16.04 32.11 -29.99
C LYS A 158 15.03 33.02 -29.26
N PHE A 159 13.77 32.62 -29.24
CA PHE A 159 12.71 33.36 -28.55
C PHE A 159 13.06 33.57 -27.06
N TYR A 160 13.26 32.48 -26.32
CA TYR A 160 13.56 32.59 -24.89
C TYR A 160 14.92 33.25 -24.63
N ARG A 161 15.94 32.94 -25.42
CA ARG A 161 17.25 33.58 -25.31
C ARG A 161 17.14 35.10 -25.40
N ASP A 162 16.54 35.61 -26.48
CA ASP A 162 16.48 37.05 -26.74
C ASP A 162 15.54 37.76 -25.74
N ALA A 163 14.40 37.14 -25.39
CA ALA A 163 13.49 37.67 -24.38
C ALA A 163 14.12 37.73 -22.98
N ILE A 164 14.91 36.72 -22.57
CA ILE A 164 15.63 36.72 -21.29
C ILE A 164 16.71 37.79 -21.28
N LEU A 165 17.48 37.93 -22.36
CA LEU A 165 18.51 38.97 -22.47
C LEU A 165 17.90 40.37 -22.41
N HIS A 166 16.74 40.56 -23.04
CA HIS A 166 15.97 41.80 -22.95
C HIS A 166 15.43 42.04 -21.54
N MET A 167 14.96 41.00 -20.84
CA MET A 167 14.41 41.10 -19.48
C MET A 167 15.48 41.52 -18.46
N LEU A 168 16.69 40.95 -18.60
CA LEU A 168 17.85 41.26 -17.76
C LEU A 168 18.45 42.64 -18.03
N SER A 169 18.10 43.27 -19.15
CA SER A 169 18.45 44.66 -19.42
C SER A 169 17.65 45.62 -18.53
N ASP A 170 18.07 46.89 -18.50
CA ASP A 170 17.33 47.97 -17.83
C ASP A 170 16.09 48.43 -18.62
N ALA A 171 15.67 47.68 -19.64
CA ALA A 171 14.47 47.99 -20.41
C ALA A 171 13.19 47.89 -19.56
N ASN A 172 12.28 48.83 -19.83
CA ASN A 172 10.93 48.83 -19.28
C ASN A 172 10.13 47.63 -19.81
N ILE A 173 9.28 47.06 -18.98
CA ILE A 173 8.48 45.87 -19.34
C ILE A 173 7.51 46.15 -20.50
N SER A 174 7.03 47.39 -20.66
CA SER A 174 6.19 47.80 -21.77
C SER A 174 6.85 47.69 -23.15
N THR A 175 8.18 47.56 -23.20
CA THR A 175 8.92 47.33 -24.45
C THR A 175 8.81 45.89 -24.96
N PHE A 176 8.25 44.95 -24.17
CA PHE A 176 8.08 43.56 -24.60
C PHE A 176 6.98 43.39 -25.65
N GLY A 177 5.97 44.26 -25.65
CA GLY A 177 4.85 44.12 -26.56
C GLY A 177 3.54 44.67 -26.04
N SER A 178 2.44 44.16 -26.62
CA SER A 178 1.08 44.54 -26.28
C SER A 178 0.72 44.19 -24.82
N VAL A 179 -0.23 44.92 -24.23
CA VAL A 179 -0.68 44.69 -22.85
C VAL A 179 -1.41 43.33 -22.76
N CYS A 180 -1.09 42.53 -21.76
CA CYS A 180 -1.81 41.29 -21.45
C CYS A 180 -2.95 41.60 -20.46
N SER A 181 -4.17 41.74 -20.96
CA SER A 181 -5.36 42.03 -20.14
C SER A 181 -6.02 40.78 -19.54
N GLU A 182 -5.93 39.64 -20.23
CA GLU A 182 -6.64 38.40 -19.88
C GLU A 182 -5.68 37.21 -19.89
N PRO A 183 -4.76 37.11 -18.91
CA PRO A 183 -3.87 35.97 -18.81
C PRO A 183 -4.65 34.69 -18.48
N VAL A 184 -4.17 33.55 -18.99
CA VAL A 184 -4.71 32.23 -18.68
C VAL A 184 -4.58 31.96 -17.18
N ASN A 185 -5.60 31.34 -16.58
CA ASN A 185 -5.62 30.97 -15.17
C ASN A 185 -5.79 29.46 -15.01
N LEU A 186 -4.94 28.84 -14.18
CA LEU A 186 -5.17 27.49 -13.67
C LEU A 186 -6.29 27.52 -12.63
N ASN A 187 -7.07 26.44 -12.56
CA ASN A 187 -8.04 26.27 -11.48
C ASN A 187 -7.32 25.86 -10.18
N ILE A 188 -7.17 26.81 -9.26
CA ILE A 188 -6.54 26.57 -7.96
C ILE A 188 -7.62 26.32 -6.91
N VAL A 189 -7.68 25.08 -6.41
CA VAL A 189 -8.63 24.70 -5.36
C VAL A 189 -8.05 25.08 -4.01
N GLN A 190 -8.72 25.99 -3.29
CA GLN A 190 -8.35 26.35 -1.92
C GLN A 190 -8.81 25.26 -0.93
N PRO A 191 -8.02 24.97 0.12
CA PRO A 191 -8.42 24.02 1.14
C PRO A 191 -9.77 24.40 1.75
N SER A 192 -10.69 23.46 1.85
CA SER A 192 -11.98 23.68 2.49
C SER A 192 -12.41 22.46 3.29
N LEU A 193 -13.27 22.70 4.28
CA LEU A 193 -13.88 21.67 5.09
C LEU A 193 -15.39 21.78 4.94
N GLN A 194 -16.02 20.76 4.37
CA GLN A 194 -17.46 20.69 4.23
C GLN A 194 -17.93 19.28 4.60
N ASN A 195 -18.92 19.17 5.48
CA ASN A 195 -19.52 17.89 5.90
C ASN A 195 -18.49 16.83 6.34
N GLY A 196 -17.44 17.24 7.05
CA GLY A 196 -16.37 16.33 7.51
C GLY A 196 -15.38 15.89 6.44
N VAL A 197 -15.49 16.42 5.22
CA VAL A 197 -14.54 16.19 4.11
C VAL A 197 -13.61 17.39 3.99
N ILE A 198 -12.32 17.14 4.14
CA ILE A 198 -11.26 18.11 3.87
C ILE A 198 -10.90 17.97 2.39
N GLN A 199 -11.20 18.99 1.61
CA GLN A 199 -10.76 19.09 0.22
C GLN A 199 -9.51 19.93 0.13
N GLY A 200 -8.57 19.54 -0.73
CA GLY A 200 -7.39 20.32 -1.08
C GLY A 200 -6.86 19.92 -2.45
N GLN A 201 -5.67 20.43 -2.77
CA GLN A 201 -4.99 20.18 -4.02
C GLN A 201 -3.54 19.77 -3.74
N ILE A 202 -3.02 18.80 -4.50
CA ILE A 202 -1.60 18.46 -4.48
C ILE A 202 -0.82 19.62 -5.10
N LEU A 203 0.17 20.14 -4.36
CA LEU A 203 1.01 21.24 -4.78
C LEU A 203 2.17 20.76 -5.66
N PHE A 204 2.81 19.66 -5.27
CA PHE A 204 3.87 18.98 -6.00
C PHE A 204 4.09 17.58 -5.42
N THR A 205 4.90 16.78 -6.13
CA THR A 205 5.37 15.46 -5.69
C THR A 205 6.87 15.53 -5.45
N ASP A 206 7.35 15.14 -4.27
CA ASP A 206 8.79 15.17 -3.99
C ASP A 206 9.56 14.06 -4.74
N ASN A 207 10.88 14.04 -4.58
CA ASN A 207 11.75 13.06 -5.26
C ASN A 207 11.54 11.61 -4.80
N PHE A 208 10.81 11.38 -3.69
CA PHE A 208 10.42 10.05 -3.22
C PHE A 208 8.99 9.69 -3.66
N GLY A 209 8.29 10.62 -4.31
CA GLY A 209 6.91 10.47 -4.74
C GLY A 209 5.88 10.78 -3.68
N ASN A 210 6.25 11.43 -2.58
CA ASN A 210 5.31 11.92 -1.58
C ASN A 210 4.51 13.10 -2.15
N CYS A 211 3.20 13.09 -1.93
CA CYS A 211 2.30 14.11 -2.42
C CYS A 211 2.09 15.18 -1.34
N GLU A 212 2.69 16.35 -1.50
CA GLU A 212 2.50 17.48 -0.59
C GLU A 212 1.28 18.30 -1.03
N THR A 213 0.31 18.48 -0.13
CA THR A 213 -0.95 19.20 -0.42
C THR A 213 -0.92 20.64 0.09
N ASN A 214 -1.89 21.45 -0.33
CA ASN A 214 -2.11 22.78 0.23
C ASN A 214 -2.89 22.78 1.56
N ILE A 215 -3.28 21.61 2.09
CA ILE A 215 -4.04 21.47 3.34
C ILE A 215 -3.11 21.74 4.53
N LYS A 216 -3.43 22.76 5.33
CA LYS A 216 -2.64 23.16 6.51
C LYS A 216 -3.07 22.44 7.78
N SER A 217 -2.21 22.44 8.79
CA SER A 217 -2.48 21.86 10.12
C SER A 217 -3.71 22.42 10.82
N ASP A 218 -4.24 23.58 10.43
CA ASP A 218 -5.45 24.13 11.07
C ASP A 218 -6.69 23.25 10.82
N PHE A 219 -6.66 22.40 9.79
CA PHE A 219 -7.67 21.38 9.53
C PHE A 219 -7.56 20.16 10.48
N ILE A 220 -6.56 20.11 11.37
CA ILE A 220 -6.28 18.99 12.28
C ILE A 220 -7.42 18.73 13.29
N ASN A 221 -8.19 19.76 13.66
CA ASN A 221 -9.24 19.62 14.69
C ASN A 221 -10.32 18.58 14.34
N GLN A 222 -10.39 18.15 13.08
CA GLN A 222 -11.30 17.12 12.60
C GLN A 222 -10.73 15.69 12.71
N LEU A 223 -9.40 15.54 12.82
CA LEU A 223 -8.67 14.27 12.70
C LEU A 223 -7.84 13.99 13.95
N ASN A 224 -7.83 12.74 14.41
CA ASN A 224 -6.99 12.30 15.53
C ASN A 224 -5.89 11.37 15.04
N ARG A 225 -4.68 11.50 15.60
CA ARG A 225 -3.59 10.56 15.30
C ARG A 225 -4.07 9.12 15.51
N GLY A 226 -3.76 8.26 14.55
CA GLY A 226 -4.22 6.87 14.49
C GLY A 226 -5.53 6.66 13.73
N ASP A 227 -6.27 7.72 13.38
CA ASP A 227 -7.45 7.61 12.52
C ASP A 227 -7.06 6.98 11.17
N ILE A 228 -7.94 6.14 10.65
CA ILE A 228 -7.87 5.65 9.27
C ILE A 228 -8.66 6.64 8.42
N LEU A 229 -8.03 7.12 7.35
CA LEU A 229 -8.58 8.11 6.44
C LEU A 229 -8.88 7.45 5.11
N GLU A 230 -10.02 7.80 4.52
CA GLU A 230 -10.27 7.62 3.10
C GLU A 230 -9.72 8.84 2.37
N VAL A 231 -8.89 8.59 1.36
CA VAL A 231 -8.37 9.59 0.43
C VAL A 231 -8.93 9.27 -0.94
N SER A 232 -9.51 10.27 -1.60
CA SER A 232 -9.97 10.15 -2.98
C SER A 232 -9.51 11.30 -3.85
N SER A 233 -9.24 11.00 -5.12
CA SER A 233 -8.90 11.95 -6.18
C SER A 233 -9.42 11.38 -7.49
N ASP A 234 -10.24 12.16 -8.20
CA ASP A 234 -10.87 11.71 -9.46
C ASP A 234 -11.61 10.37 -9.25
N ASP A 235 -11.24 9.32 -9.99
CA ASP A 235 -11.84 7.97 -9.88
C ASP A 235 -11.10 7.05 -8.88
N ILE A 236 -10.08 7.57 -8.18
CA ILE A 236 -9.22 6.79 -7.30
C ILE A 236 -9.66 6.97 -5.84
N LYS A 237 -9.73 5.85 -5.11
CA LYS A 237 -10.01 5.78 -3.68
C LYS A 237 -9.03 4.83 -3.00
N PHE A 238 -8.43 5.25 -1.89
CA PHE A 238 -7.59 4.39 -1.05
C PHE A 238 -7.64 4.82 0.41
N TYR A 239 -7.11 3.96 1.28
CA TYR A 239 -7.04 4.24 2.72
C TYR A 239 -5.60 4.50 3.16
N ALA A 240 -5.45 5.38 4.15
CA ALA A 240 -4.17 5.72 4.75
C ALA A 240 -4.33 5.98 6.24
N LYS A 241 -3.31 5.64 7.03
CA LYS A 241 -3.31 5.93 8.47
C LYS A 241 -2.80 7.34 8.73
N TYR A 242 -3.49 8.09 9.59
CA TYR A 242 -3.00 9.39 10.05
C TYR A 242 -1.90 9.20 11.11
N GLY A 243 -0.65 9.20 10.67
CA GLY A 243 0.54 8.91 11.47
C GLY A 243 1.37 10.14 11.82
N LEU A 244 2.41 10.01 12.64
CA LEU A 244 3.36 11.10 12.93
C LEU A 244 4.33 11.35 11.76
N ASN A 245 4.73 10.27 11.09
CA ASN A 245 5.70 10.21 10.02
C ASN A 245 5.61 8.83 9.33
N TYR A 246 6.50 8.55 8.39
CA TYR A 246 6.54 7.29 7.65
C TYR A 246 6.53 6.02 8.52
N SER A 247 7.21 6.03 9.67
CA SER A 247 7.33 4.87 10.57
C SER A 247 6.07 4.56 11.40
N SER A 248 5.00 5.32 11.21
CA SER A 248 3.72 5.09 11.89
C SER A 248 2.92 3.92 11.31
N VAL A 249 3.38 3.38 10.19
CA VAL A 249 2.78 2.26 9.47
C VAL A 249 3.87 1.27 9.04
N ASP A 250 3.49 0.06 8.65
CA ASP A 250 4.45 -0.94 8.16
C ASP A 250 4.99 -0.54 6.77
N VAL A 251 6.08 -1.18 6.35
CA VAL A 251 6.65 -1.00 5.00
C VAL A 251 5.57 -1.24 3.95
N ASN A 252 5.54 -0.41 2.91
CA ASN A 252 4.57 -0.40 1.81
C ASN A 252 3.13 0.02 2.16
N GLU A 253 2.86 0.41 3.40
CA GLU A 253 1.54 0.96 3.78
C GLU A 253 1.46 2.47 3.53
N ASN A 254 0.24 2.93 3.26
CA ASN A 254 -0.09 4.33 3.06
C ASN A 254 -0.20 5.06 4.40
N VAL A 255 0.38 6.25 4.46
CA VAL A 255 0.37 7.12 5.63
C VAL A 255 0.12 8.56 5.21
N VAL A 256 -0.61 9.27 6.05
CA VAL A 256 -0.82 10.71 5.94
C VAL A 256 -0.30 11.37 7.20
N PHE A 257 0.41 12.49 7.07
CA PHE A 257 0.90 13.26 8.22
C PHE A 257 1.15 14.71 7.85
N PHE A 258 1.23 15.61 8.84
CA PHE A 258 1.68 16.98 8.62
C PHE A 258 3.20 17.04 8.66
N ASN A 259 3.82 17.58 7.62
CA ASN A 259 5.27 17.72 7.53
C ASN A 259 5.78 18.97 8.26
N SER A 260 7.08 19.27 8.13
CA SER A 260 7.73 20.40 8.82
C SER A 260 7.24 21.79 8.40
N LYS A 261 6.49 21.89 7.29
CA LYS A 261 5.87 23.12 6.80
C LYS A 261 4.39 23.21 7.21
N SER A 262 3.94 22.32 8.11
CA SER A 262 2.56 22.20 8.56
C SER A 262 1.57 21.95 7.43
N ARG A 263 2.00 21.25 6.38
CA ARG A 263 1.14 20.83 5.26
C ARG A 263 0.94 19.32 5.29
N LEU A 264 -0.26 18.90 4.92
CA LEU A 264 -0.62 17.49 4.88
C LEU A 264 0.09 16.83 3.70
N GLU A 265 0.85 15.80 4.01
CA GLU A 265 1.59 14.97 3.07
C GLU A 265 0.95 13.58 3.01
N ILE A 266 0.80 13.05 1.80
CA ILE A 266 0.24 11.73 1.52
C ILE A 266 1.36 10.87 0.94
N SER A 267 1.64 9.73 1.58
CA SER A 267 2.89 8.99 1.38
C SER A 267 2.71 7.48 1.47
N VAL A 268 3.67 6.74 0.93
CA VAL A 268 3.83 5.30 1.17
C VAL A 268 5.12 5.11 1.97
N ASN A 269 5.08 4.37 3.07
CA ASN A 269 6.30 4.04 3.81
C ASN A 269 7.22 3.17 2.94
N PHE A 270 8.44 3.66 2.64
CA PHE A 270 9.38 3.05 1.68
C PHE A 270 8.81 2.80 0.26
N GLY A 271 7.86 3.62 -0.19
CA GLY A 271 7.32 3.53 -1.55
C GLY A 271 7.01 4.89 -2.17
N ASN A 272 6.44 4.86 -3.38
CA ASN A 272 6.11 6.06 -4.15
C ASN A 272 4.58 6.23 -4.25
N MET A 273 4.02 7.24 -3.58
CA MET A 273 2.57 7.52 -3.56
C MET A 273 2.07 8.03 -4.92
N SER A 274 2.83 8.93 -5.55
CA SER A 274 2.54 9.49 -6.87
C SER A 274 2.41 8.40 -7.93
N GLU A 275 3.37 7.47 -8.01
CA GLU A 275 3.34 6.37 -8.99
C GLU A 275 2.23 5.37 -8.66
N ARG A 276 2.06 5.00 -7.39
CA ARG A 276 1.07 3.99 -6.98
C ARG A 276 -0.36 4.38 -7.34
N TYR A 277 -0.70 5.66 -7.16
CA TYR A 277 -2.06 6.16 -7.35
C TYR A 277 -2.16 7.22 -8.46
N SER A 278 -1.14 7.34 -9.31
CA SER A 278 -1.10 8.34 -10.39
C SER A 278 -1.42 9.77 -9.94
N LEU A 279 -1.01 10.12 -8.73
CA LEU A 279 -1.25 11.43 -8.12
C LEU A 279 -0.13 12.41 -8.50
N ASN A 280 -0.50 13.61 -8.91
CA ASN A 280 0.39 14.64 -9.43
C ASN A 280 -0.04 16.03 -8.94
N ALA A 281 0.79 17.04 -9.18
CA ALA A 281 0.43 18.42 -8.90
C ALA A 281 -0.87 18.80 -9.63
N GLY A 282 -1.76 19.50 -8.95
CA GLY A 282 -3.05 19.91 -9.50
C GLY A 282 -4.21 18.96 -9.22
N ASN A 283 -3.95 17.67 -8.94
CA ASN A 283 -5.02 16.74 -8.53
C ASN A 283 -5.72 17.25 -7.27
N VAL A 284 -7.05 17.19 -7.27
CA VAL A 284 -7.90 17.55 -6.13
C VAL A 284 -8.07 16.33 -5.26
N VAL A 285 -7.66 16.44 -3.99
CA VAL A 285 -7.78 15.36 -3.01
C VAL A 285 -8.88 15.67 -2.01
N ASN A 286 -9.69 14.67 -1.70
CA ASN A 286 -10.69 14.71 -0.66
C ASN A 286 -10.29 13.72 0.43
N ILE A 287 -10.34 14.16 1.69
CA ILE A 287 -9.88 13.39 2.83
C ILE A 287 -10.96 13.43 3.90
N LYS A 288 -11.40 12.25 4.34
CA LYS A 288 -12.35 12.10 5.44
C LYS A 288 -11.99 10.88 6.27
N LYS A 289 -12.61 10.74 7.44
CA LYS A 289 -12.50 9.48 8.21
C LYS A 289 -13.06 8.34 7.38
N ALA A 290 -12.36 7.20 7.41
CA ALA A 290 -12.75 6.03 6.66
C ALA A 290 -14.10 5.48 7.11
N ASP A 291 -14.88 5.01 6.14
CA ASP A 291 -16.07 4.20 6.30
C ASP A 291 -15.83 2.89 5.52
N LEU A 292 -14.97 2.04 6.08
CA LEU A 292 -14.48 0.84 5.41
C LEU A 292 -15.49 -0.31 5.55
N LYS A 293 -15.75 -1.04 4.47
CA LYS A 293 -16.64 -2.19 4.48
C LYS A 293 -15.89 -3.46 4.14
N VAL A 294 -15.87 -4.42 5.05
CA VAL A 294 -15.18 -5.70 4.87
C VAL A 294 -16.19 -6.82 4.71
N GLY A 295 -16.13 -7.53 3.58
CA GLY A 295 -16.90 -8.75 3.39
C GLY A 295 -16.20 -9.94 4.03
N ILE A 296 -16.94 -10.78 4.73
CA ILE A 296 -16.46 -12.05 5.26
C ILE A 296 -17.36 -13.14 4.72
N LEU A 297 -16.79 -14.07 3.95
CA LEU A 297 -17.53 -15.16 3.33
C LEU A 297 -17.08 -16.48 3.95
N ARG A 298 -17.98 -17.18 4.64
CA ARG A 298 -17.69 -18.44 5.32
C ARG A 298 -18.53 -19.58 4.78
N PHE A 299 -17.96 -20.78 4.81
CA PHE A 299 -18.65 -22.00 4.40
C PHE A 299 -19.60 -22.52 5.49
N ASN A 300 -19.21 -22.45 6.77
CA ASN A 300 -20.01 -22.95 7.91
C ASN A 300 -19.83 -22.08 9.18
N SER A 301 -20.49 -22.49 10.27
CA SER A 301 -20.49 -21.81 11.58
C SER A 301 -19.62 -22.49 12.65
N SER A 302 -18.66 -23.33 12.25
CA SER A 302 -17.77 -24.06 13.16
C SER A 302 -17.08 -23.12 14.16
N GLU A 303 -16.76 -23.62 15.35
CA GLU A 303 -16.13 -22.82 16.40
C GLU A 303 -14.75 -22.34 15.94
N LEU A 304 -14.02 -23.20 15.22
CA LEU A 304 -12.75 -22.83 14.62
C LEU A 304 -12.88 -21.66 13.64
N VAL A 305 -13.87 -21.67 12.75
CA VAL A 305 -14.12 -20.57 11.81
C VAL A 305 -14.53 -19.29 12.53
N ASN A 306 -15.26 -19.38 13.64
CA ASN A 306 -15.57 -18.22 14.50
C ASN A 306 -14.33 -17.64 15.16
N ASN A 307 -13.44 -18.50 15.67
CA ASN A 307 -12.19 -18.10 16.31
C ASN A 307 -11.23 -17.44 15.31
N ILE A 308 -11.14 -17.96 14.08
CA ILE A 308 -10.33 -17.36 13.02
C ILE A 308 -10.80 -15.94 12.69
N ILE A 309 -12.12 -15.75 12.52
CA ILE A 309 -12.69 -14.45 12.20
C ILE A 309 -12.54 -13.48 13.37
N THR A 310 -12.81 -13.93 14.59
CA THR A 310 -12.67 -13.11 15.81
C THR A 310 -11.22 -12.67 16.02
N GLY A 311 -10.26 -13.58 15.83
CA GLY A 311 -8.83 -13.27 15.90
C GLY A 311 -8.40 -12.26 14.83
N ALA A 312 -8.86 -12.42 13.59
CA ALA A 312 -8.57 -11.46 12.52
C ALA A 312 -9.15 -10.07 12.80
N LYS A 313 -10.41 -9.99 13.25
CA LYS A 313 -11.07 -8.74 13.68
C LYS A 313 -10.34 -8.06 14.84
N SER A 314 -9.88 -8.84 15.82
CA SER A 314 -9.14 -8.33 16.99
C SER A 314 -7.81 -7.71 16.59
N GLU A 315 -7.09 -8.33 15.65
CA GLU A 315 -5.84 -7.79 15.14
C GLU A 315 -6.06 -6.54 14.27
N LEU A 316 -7.11 -6.51 13.46
CA LEU A 316 -7.53 -5.29 12.74
C LEU A 316 -7.80 -4.15 13.73
N ALA A 317 -8.51 -4.43 14.83
CA ALA A 317 -8.75 -3.46 15.89
C ALA A 317 -7.43 -2.97 16.52
N ALA A 318 -6.48 -3.87 16.80
CA ALA A 318 -5.16 -3.51 17.30
C ALA A 318 -4.37 -2.60 16.34
N LYS A 319 -4.61 -2.72 15.02
CA LYS A 319 -3.98 -1.87 13.99
C LYS A 319 -4.68 -0.51 13.81
N GLY A 320 -5.87 -0.33 14.39
CA GLY A 320 -6.66 0.92 14.40
C GLY A 320 -7.99 0.85 13.66
N PHE A 321 -8.39 -0.31 13.17
CA PHE A 321 -9.69 -0.55 12.52
C PHE A 321 -10.73 -0.95 13.57
N ILE A 322 -11.44 0.04 14.09
CA ILE A 322 -12.39 -0.11 15.20
C ILE A 322 -13.81 -0.27 14.65
N GLU A 323 -14.40 -1.43 14.91
CA GLU A 323 -15.76 -1.78 14.47
C GLU A 323 -16.79 -0.72 14.87
N ASN A 324 -17.71 -0.40 13.96
CA ASN A 324 -18.73 0.65 14.10
C ASN A 324 -18.19 2.08 14.27
N LYS A 325 -16.88 2.30 14.07
CA LYS A 325 -16.25 3.62 14.07
C LYS A 325 -15.62 3.97 12.73
N ASN A 326 -14.86 3.04 12.15
CA ASN A 326 -14.21 3.24 10.85
C ASN A 326 -14.16 1.97 9.98
N ILE A 327 -14.73 0.86 10.47
CA ILE A 327 -14.87 -0.40 9.76
C ILE A 327 -16.22 -1.04 10.11
N GLU A 328 -16.90 -1.60 9.11
CA GLU A 328 -18.11 -2.41 9.21
C GLU A 328 -17.85 -3.77 8.55
N TYR A 329 -18.33 -4.84 9.19
CA TYR A 329 -18.15 -6.20 8.69
C TYR A 329 -19.48 -6.77 8.19
N PHE A 330 -19.49 -7.20 6.93
CA PHE A 330 -20.62 -7.90 6.33
C PHE A 330 -20.30 -9.39 6.27
N GLU A 331 -20.85 -10.16 7.20
CA GLU A 331 -20.64 -11.60 7.26
C GLU A 331 -21.73 -12.35 6.49
N LYS A 332 -21.32 -13.33 5.68
CA LYS A 332 -22.22 -14.22 4.93
C LYS A 332 -21.79 -15.66 5.09
N ASN A 333 -22.77 -16.53 5.35
CA ASN A 333 -22.56 -17.94 5.62
C ASN A 333 -23.31 -18.80 4.62
N ALA A 334 -22.59 -19.71 3.98
CA ALA A 334 -23.17 -20.69 3.05
C ALA A 334 -23.86 -21.86 3.76
N GLU A 335 -23.67 -22.02 5.07
CA GLU A 335 -24.31 -23.08 5.88
C GLU A 335 -24.04 -24.49 5.31
N GLY A 336 -22.83 -24.72 4.80
CA GLY A 336 -22.42 -25.97 4.16
C GLY A 336 -22.82 -26.11 2.69
N ASP A 337 -23.51 -25.13 2.10
CA ASP A 337 -24.06 -25.21 0.74
C ASP A 337 -23.35 -24.25 -0.23
N ILE A 338 -22.44 -24.80 -1.05
CA ILE A 338 -21.68 -24.03 -2.04
C ILE A 338 -22.56 -23.32 -3.08
N SER A 339 -23.80 -23.79 -3.30
CA SER A 339 -24.72 -23.17 -4.28
C SER A 339 -25.22 -21.80 -3.84
N LYS A 340 -25.11 -21.47 -2.55
CA LYS A 340 -25.46 -20.15 -1.99
C LYS A 340 -24.39 -19.09 -2.22
N PHE A 341 -23.13 -19.45 -2.53
CA PHE A 341 -22.06 -18.46 -2.65
C PHE A 341 -22.33 -17.34 -3.67
N PRO A 342 -22.86 -17.61 -4.88
CA PRO A 342 -23.13 -16.54 -5.85
C PRO A 342 -24.08 -15.46 -5.31
N SER A 343 -25.18 -15.85 -4.64
CA SER A 343 -26.13 -14.90 -4.08
C SER A 343 -25.54 -14.14 -2.88
N LEU A 344 -24.83 -14.84 -1.99
CA LEU A 344 -24.18 -14.25 -0.83
C LEU A 344 -23.10 -13.22 -1.23
N ILE A 345 -22.31 -13.52 -2.26
CA ILE A 345 -21.35 -12.57 -2.83
C ILE A 345 -22.09 -11.38 -3.44
N GLY A 346 -23.21 -11.61 -4.15
CA GLY A 346 -24.06 -10.52 -4.65
C GLY A 346 -24.55 -9.56 -3.56
N GLU A 347 -24.90 -10.09 -2.38
CA GLU A 347 -25.25 -9.28 -1.22
C GLU A 347 -24.05 -8.48 -0.67
N LEU A 348 -22.86 -9.09 -0.60
CA LEU A 348 -21.63 -8.38 -0.21
C LEU A 348 -21.28 -7.25 -1.17
N LEU A 349 -21.36 -7.50 -2.49
CA LEU A 349 -21.10 -6.49 -3.51
C LEU A 349 -22.13 -5.35 -3.46
N SER A 350 -23.40 -5.68 -3.22
CA SER A 350 -24.47 -4.68 -3.06
C SER A 350 -24.27 -3.82 -1.80
N ALA A 351 -23.64 -4.36 -0.75
CA ALA A 351 -23.25 -3.58 0.42
C ALA A 351 -22.08 -2.60 0.14
N GLY A 352 -21.37 -2.79 -0.97
CA GLY A 352 -20.24 -1.95 -1.39
C GLY A 352 -18.96 -2.26 -0.62
N ILE A 353 -18.66 -3.54 -0.38
CA ILE A 353 -17.41 -3.95 0.30
C ILE A 353 -16.15 -3.47 -0.44
N ASP A 354 -15.15 -3.09 0.33
CA ASP A 354 -13.85 -2.63 -0.15
C ASP A 354 -12.82 -3.76 -0.26
N ILE A 355 -13.01 -4.83 0.51
CA ILE A 355 -12.14 -6.02 0.57
C ILE A 355 -12.95 -7.23 1.05
N ILE A 356 -12.56 -8.43 0.65
CA ILE A 356 -13.19 -9.68 1.11
C ILE A 356 -12.20 -10.65 1.77
N ILE A 357 -12.62 -11.25 2.87
CA ILE A 357 -11.94 -12.32 3.61
C ILE A 357 -12.77 -13.60 3.44
N PRO A 358 -12.52 -14.42 2.40
CA PRO A 358 -13.10 -15.74 2.33
C PRO A 358 -12.38 -16.68 3.32
N VAL A 359 -13.18 -17.43 4.08
CA VAL A 359 -12.71 -18.40 5.07
C VAL A 359 -13.13 -19.79 4.61
N SER A 360 -12.13 -20.65 4.38
CA SER A 360 -12.17 -21.97 3.72
C SER A 360 -11.84 -21.96 2.22
N THR A 361 -11.37 -23.09 1.72
CA THR A 361 -11.14 -23.37 0.29
C THR A 361 -12.35 -23.09 -0.60
N PRO A 362 -13.56 -23.64 -0.34
CA PRO A 362 -14.70 -23.40 -1.23
C PRO A 362 -15.16 -21.93 -1.25
N ALA A 363 -15.11 -21.23 -0.11
CA ALA A 363 -15.40 -19.79 -0.07
C ALA A 363 -14.36 -18.98 -0.88
N SER A 364 -13.10 -19.39 -0.85
CA SER A 364 -12.01 -18.73 -1.58
C SER A 364 -12.13 -18.93 -3.09
N GLN A 365 -12.49 -20.14 -3.53
CA GLN A 365 -12.76 -20.41 -4.94
C GLN A 365 -13.94 -19.57 -5.45
N ALA A 366 -15.03 -19.50 -4.67
CA ALA A 366 -16.18 -18.68 -5.02
C ALA A 366 -15.83 -17.17 -5.07
N ALA A 367 -15.06 -16.67 -4.10
CA ALA A 367 -14.61 -15.28 -4.11
C ALA A 367 -13.81 -14.95 -5.38
N LEU A 368 -12.86 -15.80 -5.79
CA LEU A 368 -12.11 -15.57 -7.04
C LEU A 368 -12.96 -15.65 -8.30
N GLN A 369 -14.03 -16.45 -8.27
CA GLN A 369 -14.93 -16.60 -9.41
C GLN A 369 -15.90 -15.43 -9.58
N PHE A 370 -16.43 -14.88 -8.48
CA PHE A 370 -17.58 -13.96 -8.54
C PHE A 370 -17.28 -12.53 -8.06
N VAL A 371 -16.19 -12.29 -7.34
CA VAL A 371 -15.82 -10.94 -6.87
C VAL A 371 -15.03 -10.20 -7.97
N PRO A 372 -15.39 -8.96 -8.33
CA PRO A 372 -14.64 -8.14 -9.29
C PRO A 372 -13.14 -7.96 -8.96
N GLU A 373 -12.33 -7.73 -10.00
CA GLU A 373 -10.87 -7.59 -9.89
C GLU A 373 -10.40 -6.32 -9.16
N ASN A 374 -11.26 -5.33 -8.95
CA ASN A 374 -10.92 -4.13 -8.18
C ASN A 374 -11.10 -4.31 -6.66
N ILE A 375 -11.73 -5.40 -6.20
CA ILE A 375 -11.91 -5.70 -4.77
C ILE A 375 -10.85 -6.74 -4.35
N PRO A 376 -9.89 -6.41 -3.47
CA PRO A 376 -8.86 -7.35 -3.00
C PRO A 376 -9.45 -8.55 -2.27
N VAL A 377 -8.77 -9.70 -2.40
CA VAL A 377 -9.12 -10.95 -1.71
C VAL A 377 -7.95 -11.38 -0.84
N VAL A 378 -8.19 -11.54 0.45
CA VAL A 378 -7.21 -12.13 1.39
C VAL A 378 -7.83 -13.40 1.96
N TYR A 379 -7.57 -14.54 1.34
CA TYR A 379 -8.12 -15.81 1.81
C TYR A 379 -7.41 -16.33 3.06
N THR A 380 -8.12 -17.11 3.84
CA THR A 380 -7.57 -17.80 5.00
C THR A 380 -8.21 -19.17 5.15
N TYR A 381 -7.58 -20.05 5.94
CA TYR A 381 -8.07 -21.42 6.17
C TYR A 381 -8.15 -22.24 4.86
N VAL A 382 -7.08 -22.18 4.05
CA VAL A 382 -6.99 -22.89 2.76
C VAL A 382 -5.83 -23.88 2.76
N THR A 383 -6.12 -25.17 2.66
CA THR A 383 -5.11 -26.22 2.82
C THR A 383 -4.07 -26.22 1.69
N SER A 384 -4.50 -26.12 0.44
CA SER A 384 -3.59 -26.10 -0.70
C SER A 384 -4.10 -25.10 -1.73
N PRO A 385 -3.71 -23.82 -1.62
CA PRO A 385 -4.07 -22.79 -2.59
C PRO A 385 -3.69 -23.16 -4.04
N GLU A 386 -2.57 -23.86 -4.22
CA GLU A 386 -2.08 -24.37 -5.50
C GLU A 386 -3.06 -25.40 -6.08
N PHE A 387 -3.40 -26.43 -5.29
CA PHE A 387 -4.31 -27.50 -5.74
C PHE A 387 -5.75 -27.01 -5.90
N ALA A 388 -6.17 -26.03 -5.10
CA ALA A 388 -7.47 -25.37 -5.21
C ALA A 388 -7.55 -24.38 -6.39
N GLY A 389 -6.43 -24.13 -7.10
CA GLY A 389 -6.40 -23.26 -8.28
C GLY A 389 -6.49 -21.77 -7.97
N LEU A 390 -6.03 -21.34 -6.77
CA LEU A 390 -6.11 -19.95 -6.32
C LEU A 390 -4.90 -19.09 -6.73
N ILE A 391 -3.80 -19.71 -7.17
CA ILE A 391 -2.53 -19.03 -7.40
C ILE A 391 -2.42 -18.44 -8.80
N ASN A 392 -1.78 -17.27 -8.89
CA ASN A 392 -1.52 -16.52 -10.13
C ASN A 392 -2.77 -16.23 -10.96
N LYS A 393 -3.94 -16.11 -10.32
CA LYS A 393 -5.21 -15.78 -10.99
C LYS A 393 -5.40 -14.28 -11.16
N ARG A 394 -5.02 -13.50 -10.15
CA ARG A 394 -5.23 -12.05 -10.04
C ARG A 394 -4.08 -11.44 -9.23
N SER A 395 -3.69 -10.20 -9.54
CA SER A 395 -2.66 -9.44 -8.81
C SER A 395 -3.16 -8.92 -7.45
N ASN A 396 -4.47 -8.91 -7.22
CA ASN A 396 -5.06 -8.39 -5.99
C ASN A 396 -5.49 -9.52 -5.01
N VAL A 397 -4.84 -10.68 -5.09
CA VAL A 397 -5.14 -11.87 -4.29
C VAL A 397 -3.91 -12.32 -3.52
N THR A 398 -4.08 -12.58 -2.23
CA THR A 398 -3.10 -13.27 -1.39
C THR A 398 -3.83 -14.06 -0.31
N GLY A 399 -3.09 -14.73 0.57
CA GLY A 399 -3.73 -15.35 1.70
C GLY A 399 -2.84 -16.26 2.53
N LEU A 400 -3.53 -17.07 3.33
CA LEU A 400 -2.95 -17.90 4.35
C LEU A 400 -3.36 -19.35 4.14
N SER A 401 -2.41 -20.24 4.32
CA SER A 401 -2.63 -21.67 4.23
C SER A 401 -2.45 -22.34 5.58
N ASP A 402 -3.44 -23.14 5.94
CA ASP A 402 -3.48 -23.98 7.14
C ASP A 402 -2.97 -25.40 6.87
N ALA A 403 -2.24 -25.60 5.76
CA ALA A 403 -1.72 -26.90 5.36
C ALA A 403 -1.01 -27.61 6.52
N THR A 404 -1.61 -28.69 7.01
CA THR A 404 -0.94 -29.65 7.88
C THR A 404 0.22 -30.28 7.12
N ASN A 405 1.42 -30.26 7.71
CA ASN A 405 2.50 -31.10 7.25
C ASN A 405 2.16 -32.57 7.54
N PHE A 406 1.77 -33.30 6.50
CA PHE A 406 1.33 -34.69 6.62
C PHE A 406 2.44 -35.63 7.13
N ASP A 407 3.70 -35.28 6.96
CA ASP A 407 4.81 -36.04 7.52
C ASP A 407 4.84 -35.90 9.06
N ASP A 408 4.70 -34.69 9.59
CA ASP A 408 4.62 -34.43 11.03
C ASP A 408 3.35 -35.04 11.63
N TYR A 409 2.22 -34.94 10.91
CA TYR A 409 0.97 -35.59 11.29
C TYR A 409 1.12 -37.10 11.44
N LEU A 410 1.71 -37.77 10.44
CA LEU A 410 1.86 -39.23 10.46
C LEU A 410 2.91 -39.71 11.45
N LYS A 411 3.98 -38.92 11.68
CA LYS A 411 4.92 -39.14 12.79
C LYS A 411 4.20 -39.12 14.12
N PHE A 412 3.39 -38.09 14.37
CA PHE A 412 2.60 -37.99 15.59
C PHE A 412 1.62 -39.15 15.74
N ALA A 413 0.88 -39.49 14.70
CA ALA A 413 -0.04 -40.63 14.71
C ALA A 413 0.69 -41.96 15.02
N LYS A 414 1.91 -42.15 14.51
CA LYS A 414 2.76 -43.32 14.82
C LYS A 414 3.39 -43.28 16.20
N GLU A 415 3.71 -42.11 16.74
CA GLU A 415 4.15 -42.00 18.13
C GLU A 415 3.01 -42.36 19.09
N LEU A 416 1.79 -41.92 18.77
CA LEU A 416 0.59 -42.24 19.52
C LEU A 416 0.20 -43.72 19.42
N LEU A 417 0.31 -44.29 18.21
CA LEU A 417 -0.05 -45.68 17.91
C LEU A 417 1.09 -46.40 17.16
N PRO A 418 2.17 -46.83 17.86
CA PRO A 418 3.37 -47.39 17.23
C PRO A 418 3.11 -48.65 16.39
N ASN A 419 2.07 -49.40 16.73
CA ASN A 419 1.72 -50.66 16.08
C ASN A 419 0.66 -50.52 14.97
N MET A 420 0.17 -49.29 14.69
CA MET A 420 -0.84 -49.05 13.65
C MET A 420 -0.33 -49.51 12.28
N LYS A 421 -1.09 -50.35 11.59
CA LYS A 421 -0.81 -50.84 10.22
C LYS A 421 -1.94 -50.55 9.26
N THR A 422 -3.17 -50.41 9.76
CA THR A 422 -4.35 -50.15 8.96
C THR A 422 -5.10 -48.96 9.53
N ALA A 423 -5.38 -47.94 8.70
CA ALA A 423 -6.13 -46.76 9.12
C ALA A 423 -7.34 -46.53 8.22
N GLY A 424 -8.49 -46.21 8.82
CA GLY A 424 -9.65 -45.72 8.10
C GLY A 424 -9.48 -44.27 7.67
N ARG A 425 -10.02 -43.92 6.50
CA ARG A 425 -10.04 -42.55 5.99
C ARG A 425 -11.39 -42.26 5.34
N ILE A 426 -12.14 -41.33 5.92
CA ILE A 426 -13.35 -40.77 5.30
C ILE A 426 -12.97 -39.42 4.70
N PHE A 427 -13.35 -39.15 3.44
CA PHE A 427 -13.00 -37.91 2.75
C PHE A 427 -14.02 -37.53 1.66
N ASN A 428 -14.11 -36.25 1.32
CA ASN A 428 -14.93 -35.72 0.25
C ASN A 428 -14.08 -35.39 -1.00
N PRO A 429 -14.13 -36.21 -2.07
CA PRO A 429 -13.35 -35.95 -3.28
C PRO A 429 -13.80 -34.70 -4.05
N GLY A 430 -15.00 -34.17 -3.77
CA GLY A 430 -15.49 -32.92 -4.34
C GLY A 430 -14.84 -31.67 -3.76
N GLU A 431 -14.14 -31.78 -2.62
CA GLU A 431 -13.39 -30.69 -2.01
C GLU A 431 -11.89 -30.76 -2.38
N PRO A 432 -11.32 -29.73 -3.03
CA PRO A 432 -9.90 -29.76 -3.41
C PRO A 432 -8.94 -29.95 -2.22
N ASN A 433 -9.24 -29.34 -1.07
CA ASN A 433 -8.49 -29.53 0.17
C ASN A 433 -8.48 -30.99 0.64
N SER A 434 -9.65 -31.65 0.62
CA SER A 434 -9.80 -33.02 1.05
C SER A 434 -9.15 -34.00 0.07
N ALA A 435 -9.36 -33.80 -1.24
CA ALA A 435 -8.68 -34.56 -2.29
C ALA A 435 -7.14 -34.41 -2.21
N PHE A 436 -6.63 -33.21 -1.95
CA PHE A 436 -5.20 -32.99 -1.70
C PHE A 436 -4.72 -33.80 -0.49
N SER A 437 -5.43 -33.73 0.64
CA SER A 437 -5.07 -34.47 1.86
C SER A 437 -5.06 -35.98 1.64
N GLN A 438 -6.01 -36.50 0.87
CA GLN A 438 -6.10 -37.91 0.51
C GLN A 438 -4.85 -38.35 -0.26
N ASN A 439 -4.43 -37.55 -1.25
CA ASN A 439 -3.22 -37.83 -2.01
C ASN A 439 -1.96 -37.84 -1.12
N GLN A 440 -1.88 -36.92 -0.15
CA GLN A 440 -0.76 -36.87 0.79
C GLN A 440 -0.71 -38.10 1.71
N PHE A 441 -1.85 -38.52 2.25
CA PHE A 441 -1.94 -39.76 3.04
C PHE A 441 -1.52 -40.97 2.21
N LEU A 442 -2.05 -41.14 1.00
CA LEU A 442 -1.69 -42.27 0.13
C LEU A 442 -0.19 -42.27 -0.24
N ALA A 443 0.40 -41.11 -0.50
CA ALA A 443 1.80 -40.99 -0.84
C ALA A 443 2.73 -41.37 0.32
N LEU A 444 2.40 -40.97 1.55
CA LEU A 444 3.22 -41.19 2.74
C LEU A 444 2.90 -42.50 3.47
N GLY A 445 1.71 -43.06 3.28
CA GLY A 445 1.25 -44.28 3.96
C GLY A 445 2.25 -45.42 3.86
N ASN A 446 2.75 -45.68 2.66
CA ASN A 446 3.75 -46.74 2.43
C ASN A 446 5.04 -46.53 3.21
N PHE A 447 5.52 -45.28 3.31
CA PHE A 447 6.72 -44.95 4.08
C PHE A 447 6.54 -45.22 5.58
N TYR A 448 5.34 -44.96 6.09
CA TYR A 448 4.96 -45.24 7.48
C TYR A 448 4.44 -46.67 7.70
N GLY A 449 4.34 -47.50 6.65
CA GLY A 449 3.77 -48.85 6.73
C GLY A 449 2.30 -48.85 7.15
N ILE A 450 1.50 -47.91 6.65
CA ILE A 450 0.07 -47.76 6.88
C ILE A 450 -0.68 -48.08 5.58
N ASN A 451 -1.62 -49.01 5.65
CA ASN A 451 -2.60 -49.29 4.60
C ASN A 451 -3.91 -48.55 4.92
N TYR A 452 -4.47 -47.85 3.94
CA TYR A 452 -5.70 -47.07 4.16
C TYR A 452 -6.94 -47.80 3.67
N ILE A 453 -7.98 -47.80 4.51
CA ILE A 453 -9.36 -48.15 4.14
C ILE A 453 -10.07 -46.84 3.81
N ASN A 454 -10.23 -46.55 2.52
CA ASN A 454 -10.73 -45.26 2.07
C ASN A 454 -12.23 -45.32 1.75
N GLU A 455 -12.98 -44.37 2.30
CA GLU A 455 -14.40 -44.20 2.04
C GLU A 455 -14.68 -42.76 1.62
N SER A 456 -15.32 -42.60 0.46
CA SER A 456 -15.70 -41.29 -0.06
C SER A 456 -17.10 -40.91 0.39
N ILE A 457 -17.28 -39.64 0.77
CA ILE A 457 -18.60 -39.04 1.02
C ILE A 457 -18.77 -37.79 0.17
N ASN A 458 -20.01 -37.37 -0.08
CA ASN A 458 -20.33 -36.08 -0.68
C ASN A 458 -21.23 -35.22 0.21
N SER A 459 -21.73 -35.78 1.32
CA SER A 459 -22.59 -35.09 2.28
C SER A 459 -22.48 -35.72 3.68
N VAL A 460 -22.96 -35.01 4.69
CA VAL A 460 -22.89 -35.41 6.11
C VAL A 460 -23.68 -36.69 6.38
N GLU A 461 -24.79 -36.91 5.67
CA GLU A 461 -25.67 -38.07 5.85
C GLU A 461 -24.97 -39.40 5.53
N GLN A 462 -23.92 -39.37 4.72
CA GLN A 462 -23.17 -40.56 4.30
C GLN A 462 -22.09 -40.99 5.32
N ILE A 463 -21.80 -40.17 6.33
CA ILE A 463 -20.73 -40.44 7.31
C ILE A 463 -20.97 -41.74 8.05
N SER A 464 -22.21 -42.02 8.47
CA SER A 464 -22.52 -43.24 9.23
C SER A 464 -22.28 -44.53 8.43
N GLU A 465 -22.70 -44.54 7.16
CA GLU A 465 -22.51 -45.69 6.28
C GLU A 465 -21.03 -45.89 5.93
N ALA A 466 -20.31 -44.79 5.64
CA ALA A 466 -18.87 -44.81 5.41
C ALA A 466 -18.10 -45.33 6.64
N TYR A 467 -18.46 -44.87 7.84
CA TYR A 467 -17.88 -45.35 9.09
C TYR A 467 -18.10 -46.87 9.28
N GLN A 468 -19.31 -47.37 9.06
CA GLN A 468 -19.61 -48.81 9.19
C GLN A 468 -18.78 -49.69 8.24
N ARG A 469 -18.54 -49.22 7.01
CA ARG A 469 -17.66 -49.93 6.05
C ARG A 469 -16.20 -49.95 6.50
N ILE A 470 -15.71 -48.84 7.06
CA ILE A 470 -14.38 -48.78 7.69
C ILE A 470 -14.32 -49.73 8.90
N GLU A 471 -15.27 -49.61 9.83
CA GLU A 471 -15.33 -50.41 11.06
C GLU A 471 -15.34 -51.91 10.77
N SER A 472 -16.09 -52.35 9.75
CA SER A 472 -16.18 -53.77 9.36
C SER A 472 -14.84 -54.40 8.97
N GLN A 473 -13.85 -53.58 8.63
CA GLN A 473 -12.51 -53.99 8.25
C GLN A 473 -11.50 -53.89 9.41
N ASN A 474 -11.96 -53.56 10.63
CA ASN A 474 -11.18 -53.51 11.88
C ASN A 474 -9.91 -52.65 11.77
N PRO A 475 -10.03 -51.34 11.51
CA PRO A 475 -8.88 -50.45 11.44
C PRO A 475 -8.25 -50.27 12.84
N ASP A 476 -6.95 -49.99 12.88
CA ASP A 476 -6.25 -49.63 14.12
C ASP A 476 -6.55 -48.20 14.57
N ALA A 477 -6.91 -47.32 13.63
CA ALA A 477 -7.30 -45.93 13.86
C ALA A 477 -8.08 -45.37 12.67
N ILE A 478 -8.70 -44.21 12.85
CA ILE A 478 -9.22 -43.38 11.76
C ILE A 478 -8.40 -42.08 11.76
N LEU A 479 -7.84 -41.72 10.60
CA LEU A 479 -7.06 -40.49 10.44
C LEU A 479 -7.86 -39.53 9.58
N ILE A 480 -8.11 -38.32 10.07
CA ILE A 480 -8.85 -37.29 9.35
C ILE A 480 -8.01 -36.02 9.19
N ALA A 481 -8.08 -35.40 8.02
CA ALA A 481 -7.55 -34.06 7.76
C ALA A 481 -8.37 -33.26 6.74
N ALA A 482 -8.35 -31.93 6.86
CA ALA A 482 -8.68 -30.96 5.82
C ALA A 482 -9.98 -31.24 5.03
N ASP A 483 -11.10 -31.52 5.71
CA ASP A 483 -12.38 -31.82 5.07
C ASP A 483 -13.53 -31.03 5.74
N ASN A 484 -14.12 -30.08 4.99
CA ASN A 484 -15.14 -29.20 5.55
C ASN A 484 -16.48 -29.92 5.73
N THR A 485 -16.85 -30.78 4.80
CA THR A 485 -18.09 -31.57 4.86
C THR A 485 -18.06 -32.53 6.05
N LEU A 486 -16.96 -33.24 6.25
CA LEU A 486 -16.80 -34.16 7.37
C LEU A 486 -16.81 -33.43 8.71
N ASN A 487 -16.21 -32.25 8.79
CA ASN A 487 -16.21 -31.43 10.01
C ASN A 487 -17.63 -31.08 10.48
N LEU A 488 -18.61 -30.92 9.58
CA LEU A 488 -20.02 -30.69 9.96
C LEU A 488 -20.65 -31.87 10.72
N GLY A 489 -20.15 -33.09 10.51
CA GLY A 489 -20.61 -34.32 11.18
C GLY A 489 -19.58 -34.98 12.09
N PHE A 490 -18.49 -34.27 12.42
CA PHE A 490 -17.32 -34.87 13.07
C PHE A 490 -17.65 -35.46 14.44
N LYS A 491 -18.42 -34.74 15.25
CA LYS A 491 -18.86 -35.21 16.56
C LYS A 491 -19.58 -36.56 16.50
N SER A 492 -20.47 -36.75 15.52
CA SER A 492 -21.16 -38.04 15.32
C SER A 492 -20.19 -39.15 14.92
N LEU A 493 -19.22 -38.85 14.05
CA LEU A 493 -18.14 -39.79 13.71
C LEU A 493 -17.31 -40.17 14.95
N ALA A 494 -16.93 -39.20 15.77
CA ALA A 494 -16.15 -39.41 16.99
C ALA A 494 -16.90 -40.24 18.02
N GLU A 495 -18.22 -40.03 18.19
CA GLU A 495 -19.06 -40.84 19.05
C GLU A 495 -19.14 -42.30 18.59
N MET A 496 -19.31 -42.54 17.28
CA MET A 496 -19.29 -43.89 16.71
C MET A 496 -17.93 -44.57 16.90
N ALA A 497 -16.82 -43.87 16.58
CA ALA A 497 -15.46 -44.37 16.75
C ALA A 497 -15.16 -44.72 18.21
N ALA A 498 -15.54 -43.86 19.15
CA ALA A 498 -15.35 -44.10 20.58
C ALA A 498 -16.18 -45.31 21.08
N ALA A 499 -17.41 -45.49 20.59
CA ALA A 499 -18.26 -46.64 20.95
C ALA A 499 -17.61 -47.97 20.52
N SER A 500 -16.95 -47.99 19.37
CA SER A 500 -16.20 -49.15 18.87
C SER A 500 -14.75 -49.21 19.38
N LYS A 501 -14.35 -48.27 20.24
CA LYS A 501 -12.98 -48.11 20.78
C LYS A 501 -11.90 -47.96 19.72
N ILE A 502 -12.24 -47.38 18.57
CA ILE A 502 -11.30 -47.07 17.49
C ILE A 502 -10.76 -45.65 17.72
N PRO A 503 -9.44 -45.48 17.89
CA PRO A 503 -8.82 -44.15 17.97
C PRO A 503 -9.12 -43.31 16.73
N LEU A 504 -9.62 -42.09 16.92
CA LEU A 504 -9.79 -41.09 15.88
C LEU A 504 -8.74 -39.98 16.07
N ILE A 505 -7.98 -39.65 15.02
CA ILE A 505 -6.98 -38.58 15.03
C ILE A 505 -7.39 -37.52 14.01
N GLY A 506 -7.46 -36.25 14.43
CA GLY A 506 -7.83 -35.11 13.59
C GLY A 506 -6.67 -34.17 13.29
N ASP A 507 -6.89 -33.16 12.45
CA ASP A 507 -5.89 -32.15 12.06
C ASP A 507 -6.23 -30.73 12.56
N SER A 508 -7.15 -30.63 13.52
CA SER A 508 -7.52 -29.38 14.16
C SER A 508 -7.84 -29.57 15.64
N GLU A 509 -7.68 -28.51 16.43
CA GLU A 509 -8.11 -28.51 17.84
C GLU A 509 -9.60 -28.83 17.98
N GLU A 510 -10.43 -28.30 17.06
CA GLU A 510 -11.87 -28.56 17.00
C GLU A 510 -12.21 -30.05 16.89
N ASN A 511 -11.44 -30.82 16.11
CA ASN A 511 -11.66 -32.27 16.05
C ASN A 511 -11.46 -32.96 17.41
N SER A 512 -10.48 -32.51 18.20
CA SER A 512 -10.28 -33.04 19.55
C SER A 512 -11.41 -32.60 20.49
N ASP A 513 -11.86 -31.35 20.40
CA ASP A 513 -13.00 -30.85 21.18
C ASP A 513 -14.30 -31.62 20.84
N ASP A 514 -14.48 -32.02 19.57
CA ASP A 514 -15.59 -32.85 19.09
C ASP A 514 -15.45 -34.34 19.41
N GLY A 515 -14.35 -34.76 20.04
CA GLY A 515 -14.21 -36.10 20.61
C GLY A 515 -13.17 -37.01 19.93
N ALA A 516 -12.36 -36.51 19.00
CA ALA A 516 -11.16 -37.25 18.57
C ALA A 516 -10.26 -37.54 19.78
N LEU A 517 -9.49 -38.64 19.71
CA LEU A 517 -8.51 -38.98 20.76
C LEU A 517 -7.45 -37.89 20.87
N ALA A 518 -6.96 -37.42 19.73
CA ALA A 518 -5.97 -36.36 19.64
C ALA A 518 -6.03 -35.67 18.28
N SER A 519 -5.39 -34.51 18.19
CA SER A 519 -5.13 -33.85 16.92
C SER A 519 -3.77 -33.16 16.92
N ILE A 520 -3.23 -32.97 15.72
CA ILE A 520 -2.06 -32.14 15.47
C ILE A 520 -2.33 -31.19 14.32
N SER A 521 -2.13 -29.90 14.55
CA SER A 521 -2.52 -28.85 13.61
C SER A 521 -1.49 -27.72 13.53
N VAL A 522 -1.75 -26.78 12.63
CA VAL A 522 -1.17 -25.43 12.70
C VAL A 522 -1.70 -24.68 13.93
N ASP A 523 -1.01 -23.62 14.34
CA ASP A 523 -1.53 -22.68 15.34
C ASP A 523 -2.56 -21.73 14.69
N TYR A 524 -3.84 -22.02 14.89
CA TYR A 524 -4.93 -21.20 14.37
C TYR A 524 -5.04 -19.81 15.04
N GLY A 525 -4.51 -19.64 16.25
CA GLY A 525 -4.38 -18.35 16.91
C GLY A 525 -3.35 -17.46 16.20
N LEU A 526 -2.22 -18.04 15.79
CA LEU A 526 -1.22 -17.34 14.98
C LEU A 526 -1.73 -17.07 13.56
N LEU A 527 -2.41 -18.03 12.94
CA LEU A 527 -3.03 -17.87 11.62
C LEU A 527 -4.03 -16.72 11.62
N SER A 528 -4.98 -16.70 12.56
CA SER A 528 -6.01 -15.66 12.66
C SER A 528 -5.44 -14.25 12.86
N LYS A 529 -4.44 -14.10 13.74
CA LYS A 529 -3.70 -12.83 13.90
C LYS A 529 -3.01 -12.43 12.61
N THR A 530 -2.35 -13.37 11.93
CA THR A 530 -1.66 -13.07 10.67
C THR A 530 -2.64 -12.65 9.57
N THR A 531 -3.84 -13.24 9.54
CA THR A 531 -4.93 -12.84 8.64
C THR A 531 -5.29 -11.37 8.85
N GLY A 532 -5.56 -10.96 10.10
CA GLY A 532 -5.89 -9.56 10.40
C GLY A 532 -4.76 -8.58 10.05
N LYS A 533 -3.50 -8.94 10.28
CA LYS A 533 -2.33 -8.14 9.88
C LYS A 533 -2.31 -7.89 8.37
N ILE A 534 -2.39 -8.97 7.58
CA ILE A 534 -2.32 -8.89 6.11
C ILE A 534 -3.51 -8.12 5.56
N VAL A 535 -4.73 -8.39 6.03
CA VAL A 535 -5.93 -7.64 5.64
C VAL A 535 -5.73 -6.15 5.91
N GLY A 536 -5.26 -5.79 7.11
CA GLY A 536 -4.99 -4.40 7.48
C GLY A 536 -3.94 -3.74 6.59
N SER A 537 -2.86 -4.44 6.24
CA SER A 537 -1.85 -3.91 5.31
C SER A 537 -2.38 -3.73 3.90
N VAL A 538 -3.19 -4.66 3.39
CA VAL A 538 -3.82 -4.55 2.07
C VAL A 538 -4.81 -3.38 2.02
N ILE A 539 -5.61 -3.18 3.09
CA ILE A 539 -6.47 -2.00 3.22
C ILE A 539 -5.66 -0.71 3.13
N LEU A 540 -4.49 -0.66 3.79
CA LEU A 540 -3.56 0.47 3.73
C LEU A 540 -2.70 0.50 2.46
N GLY A 541 -3.10 -0.17 1.37
CA GLY A 541 -2.51 -0.01 0.05
C GLY A 541 -1.29 -0.89 -0.24
N MET A 542 -0.94 -1.82 0.65
CA MET A 542 0.03 -2.85 0.31
C MET A 542 -0.53 -3.73 -0.82
N PRO A 543 0.18 -3.93 -1.95
CA PRO A 543 -0.28 -4.82 -3.00
C PRO A 543 -0.42 -6.25 -2.48
N ALA A 544 -1.56 -6.89 -2.70
CA ALA A 544 -1.83 -8.22 -2.16
C ALA A 544 -0.82 -9.26 -2.68
N ASP A 545 -0.56 -9.29 -3.99
CA ASP A 545 0.42 -10.18 -4.63
C ASP A 545 1.88 -9.98 -4.19
N SER A 546 2.21 -8.84 -3.56
CA SER A 546 3.54 -8.62 -2.99
C SER A 546 3.82 -9.47 -1.76
N LYS A 547 2.78 -10.05 -1.13
CA LYS A 547 2.91 -10.95 0.01
C LYS A 547 2.82 -12.41 -0.46
N PRO A 548 3.87 -13.23 -0.22
CA PRO A 548 3.78 -14.66 -0.48
C PRO A 548 2.73 -15.27 0.44
N ILE A 549 2.20 -16.42 0.03
CA ILE A 549 1.27 -17.23 0.84
C ILE A 549 1.92 -17.51 2.19
N GLN A 550 1.23 -17.15 3.28
CA GLN A 550 1.73 -17.48 4.61
C GLN A 550 1.42 -18.94 4.94
N ARG A 551 2.42 -19.66 5.43
CA ARG A 551 2.32 -21.05 5.85
C ARG A 551 2.81 -21.17 7.29
N PHE A 552 2.25 -22.13 8.02
CA PHE A 552 2.47 -22.27 9.46
C PHE A 552 3.03 -23.67 9.77
N PRO A 553 3.88 -23.80 10.81
CA PRO A 553 4.36 -25.10 11.25
C PRO A 553 3.22 -25.95 11.85
N THR A 554 3.31 -27.27 11.68
CA THR A 554 2.39 -28.24 12.27
C THR A 554 2.97 -28.77 13.57
N SER A 555 2.59 -28.13 14.68
CA SER A 555 3.15 -28.45 15.99
C SER A 555 2.17 -28.28 17.13
N SER A 556 0.93 -27.84 16.87
CA SER A 556 -0.06 -27.66 17.93
C SER A 556 -0.76 -29.00 18.20
N ILE A 557 -0.44 -29.63 19.33
CA ILE A 557 -1.01 -30.94 19.70
C ILE A 557 -2.11 -30.72 20.74
N THR A 558 -3.30 -31.28 20.47
CA THR A 558 -4.40 -31.34 21.44
C THR A 558 -4.70 -32.79 21.77
N LEU A 559 -4.77 -33.11 23.07
CA LEU A 559 -5.10 -34.44 23.56
C LEU A 559 -6.47 -34.44 24.24
N ASN A 560 -7.29 -35.47 24.01
CA ASN A 560 -8.57 -35.62 24.67
C ASN A 560 -8.55 -36.75 25.70
N GLN A 561 -8.39 -36.38 26.97
CA GLN A 561 -8.34 -37.33 28.08
C GLN A 561 -9.70 -38.00 28.34
N ILE A 562 -10.81 -37.32 28.04
CA ILE A 562 -12.16 -37.88 28.12
C ILE A 562 -12.31 -39.04 27.13
N THR A 563 -11.96 -38.81 25.87
CA THR A 563 -12.00 -39.85 24.82
C THR A 563 -11.03 -40.97 25.13
N ALA A 564 -9.81 -40.66 25.59
CA ALA A 564 -8.86 -41.69 26.00
C ALA A 564 -9.45 -42.62 27.07
N GLY A 565 -10.14 -42.07 28.08
CA GLY A 565 -10.86 -42.87 29.08
C GLY A 565 -11.96 -43.75 28.48
N LYS A 566 -12.77 -43.22 27.56
CA LYS A 566 -13.86 -43.97 26.90
C LYS A 566 -13.36 -45.18 26.11
N ILE A 567 -12.24 -45.04 25.41
CA ILE A 567 -11.69 -46.10 24.56
C ILE A 567 -10.66 -46.98 25.29
N GLY A 568 -10.30 -46.66 26.53
CA GLY A 568 -9.29 -47.38 27.30
C GLY A 568 -7.85 -47.11 26.85
N PHE A 569 -7.59 -45.92 26.30
CA PHE A 569 -6.27 -45.47 25.86
C PHE A 569 -5.54 -44.71 26.97
N THR A 570 -4.21 -44.82 27.03
CA THR A 570 -3.36 -44.07 27.95
C THR A 570 -2.25 -43.37 27.19
N PHE A 571 -2.18 -42.04 27.30
CA PHE A 571 -1.10 -41.27 26.69
C PHE A 571 0.23 -41.51 27.43
N SER A 572 1.33 -41.57 26.69
CA SER A 572 2.67 -41.60 27.27
C SER A 572 3.01 -40.24 27.89
N SER A 573 3.91 -40.21 28.87
CA SER A 573 4.39 -38.95 29.45
C SER A 573 5.07 -38.04 28.42
N SER A 574 5.72 -38.61 27.40
CA SER A 574 6.31 -37.85 26.29
C SER A 574 5.25 -37.05 25.55
N ILE A 575 4.16 -37.71 25.15
CA ILE A 575 3.06 -37.11 24.38
C ILE A 575 2.33 -36.04 25.21
N ILE A 576 2.06 -36.32 26.49
CA ILE A 576 1.45 -35.34 27.41
C ILE A 576 2.32 -34.08 27.51
N ASN A 577 3.64 -34.24 27.66
CA ASN A 577 4.55 -33.10 27.78
C ASN A 577 4.69 -32.30 26.48
N SER A 578 4.41 -32.89 25.32
CA SER A 578 4.39 -32.20 24.03
C SER A 578 3.05 -31.52 23.70
N ALA A 579 2.00 -31.74 24.50
CA ALA A 579 0.68 -31.22 24.22
C ALA A 579 0.59 -29.70 24.44
N SER A 580 0.05 -28.99 23.47
CA SER A 580 -0.33 -27.58 23.60
C SER A 580 -1.59 -27.43 24.46
N LYS A 581 -2.52 -28.39 24.36
CA LYS A 581 -3.79 -28.41 25.07
C LYS A 581 -4.16 -29.84 25.48
N ILE A 582 -4.75 -29.99 26.66
CA ILE A 582 -5.33 -31.25 27.13
C ILE A 582 -6.77 -30.99 27.56
N ILE A 583 -7.72 -31.67 26.91
CA ILE A 583 -9.14 -31.67 27.27
C ILE A 583 -9.34 -32.71 28.36
N GLN A 584 -9.93 -32.32 29.49
CA GLN A 584 -10.07 -33.14 30.70
C GLN A 584 -11.51 -33.55 30.97
#